data_AF-A0A9P7AKN7-F1
#
_entry.id   AF-A0A9P7AKN7-F1
#
_cell.length_a   1.000
_cell.length_b   1.000
_cell.length_c   1.000
_cell.angle_alpha   90.00
_cell.angle_beta   90.00
_cell.angle_gamma   90.00
#
_symmetry.space_group_name_H-M   'P 1'
#
loop_
_entity.id
_entity.type
_entity.pdbx_description
1 polymer ?
#
loop_
_entity_poly.entity_id
_entity_poly.type
_entity_poly.pdbx_seq_one_letter_code
_entity_poly.pdbx_strand_id
1 'polypeptide(L)'
;MTTNLGLRSPISRSGAVSPQAPRPAFDTEVLRAYVKKLLPATLSHAVWPHIERDQVKAWMKEIGERVKERMVEIQPHGFKYMVLVQITENLGQGGRSHLVSHWEDGDVCLNELFFNDSLFCTCTAIAVRAS
;
A
#
# COMPACT_ATOMS: atom_id res chain seq x y z
N MET A 1 -14.54 -8.58 -55.16
CA MET A 1 -14.39 -7.32 -54.41
C MET A 1 -14.96 -7.57 -53.02
N THR A 2 -14.09 -7.60 -52.01
CA THR A 2 -14.36 -8.03 -50.63
C THR A 2 -15.04 -6.91 -49.83
N THR A 3 -16.16 -7.23 -49.19
CA THR A 3 -16.89 -6.34 -48.28
C THR A 3 -16.27 -6.41 -46.88
N ASN A 4 -15.71 -5.30 -46.41
CA ASN A 4 -15.07 -5.22 -45.10
C ASN A 4 -16.13 -4.93 -44.02
N LEU A 5 -16.49 -5.95 -43.22
CA LEU A 5 -17.35 -5.80 -42.05
C LEU A 5 -16.58 -5.04 -40.95
N GLY A 6 -16.94 -3.77 -40.74
CA GLY A 6 -16.37 -2.93 -39.69
C GLY A 6 -16.78 -3.41 -38.30
N LEU A 7 -15.88 -4.12 -37.62
CA LEU A 7 -15.96 -4.41 -36.19
C LEU A 7 -15.76 -3.09 -35.41
N ARG A 8 -16.87 -2.50 -34.95
CA ARG A 8 -16.83 -1.37 -34.01
C ARG A 8 -16.45 -1.90 -32.63
N SER A 9 -15.38 -1.37 -32.06
CA SER A 9 -14.99 -1.58 -30.65
C SER A 9 -16.14 -1.17 -29.72
N PRO A 10 -16.37 -1.86 -28.59
CA PRO A 10 -17.39 -1.43 -27.63
C PRO A 10 -17.05 -0.03 -27.11
N ILE A 11 -18.09 0.81 -27.02
CA ILE A 11 -17.98 2.18 -26.50
C ILE A 11 -17.62 2.09 -25.02
N SER A 12 -16.52 2.74 -24.63
CA SER A 12 -16.13 2.91 -23.23
C SER A 12 -17.26 3.57 -22.45
N ARG A 13 -17.69 2.95 -21.35
CA ARG A 13 -18.79 3.43 -20.49
C ARG A 13 -18.45 4.71 -19.69
N SER A 14 -17.24 5.26 -19.83
CA SER A 14 -16.73 6.32 -18.93
C SER A 14 -17.15 7.76 -19.27
N GLY A 15 -18.29 7.98 -19.92
CA GLY A 15 -18.70 9.32 -20.38
C GLY A 15 -19.85 9.99 -19.60
N ALA A 16 -20.53 9.29 -18.71
CA ALA A 16 -21.66 9.86 -17.98
C ALA A 16 -21.20 10.58 -16.71
N VAL A 17 -21.00 11.90 -16.79
CA VAL A 17 -20.88 12.77 -15.62
C VAL A 17 -22.26 12.86 -14.97
N SER A 18 -22.59 11.88 -14.12
CA SER A 18 -23.64 12.07 -13.12
C SER A 18 -23.12 13.10 -12.09
N PRO A 19 -23.97 14.02 -11.58
CA PRO A 19 -23.61 14.92 -10.49
C PRO A 19 -23.53 14.10 -9.18
N GLN A 20 -22.50 13.27 -9.07
CA GLN A 20 -22.17 12.56 -7.85
C GLN A 20 -21.50 13.57 -6.91
N ALA A 21 -21.97 13.65 -5.67
CA ALA A 21 -21.28 14.36 -4.61
C ALA A 21 -19.78 13.98 -4.62
N PRO A 22 -18.85 14.92 -4.35
CA PRO A 22 -17.43 14.63 -4.36
C PRO A 22 -17.14 13.39 -3.52
N ARG A 23 -16.70 12.32 -4.17
CA ARG A 23 -16.39 11.08 -3.45
C ARG A 23 -15.20 11.34 -2.53
N PRO A 24 -15.21 10.88 -1.26
CA PRO A 24 -14.12 11.14 -0.34
C PRO A 24 -12.80 10.58 -0.87
N ALA A 25 -11.75 11.40 -0.90
CA ALA A 25 -10.40 10.97 -1.21
C ALA A 25 -9.69 10.52 0.07
N PHE A 26 -8.84 9.51 -0.03
CA PHE A 26 -8.01 9.08 1.08
C PHE A 26 -6.78 9.99 1.22
N ASP A 27 -6.58 10.60 2.40
CA ASP A 27 -5.43 11.48 2.66
C ASP A 27 -4.13 10.67 2.83
N THR A 28 -3.39 10.56 1.73
CA THR A 28 -2.17 9.76 1.67
C THR A 28 -1.00 10.45 2.38
N GLU A 29 -0.96 11.78 2.43
CA GLU A 29 0.16 12.50 3.04
C GLU A 29 0.13 12.41 4.57
N VAL A 30 -1.07 12.42 5.17
CA VAL A 30 -1.25 12.16 6.60
C VAL A 30 -0.76 10.76 6.96
N LEU A 31 -1.11 9.75 6.15
CA LEU A 31 -0.63 8.38 6.36
C LEU A 31 0.89 8.29 6.18
N ARG A 32 1.44 8.90 5.13
CA ARG A 32 2.89 8.93 4.86
C ARG A 32 3.66 9.50 6.04
N ALA A 33 3.22 10.65 6.56
CA ALA A 33 3.86 11.28 7.72
C ALA A 33 3.82 10.39 8.97
N TYR A 34 2.75 9.63 9.16
CA TYR A 34 2.66 8.64 10.24
C TYR A 34 3.63 7.48 10.04
N VAL A 35 3.62 6.83 8.87
CA VAL A 35 4.47 5.65 8.59
C VAL A 35 5.96 6.00 8.71
N LYS A 36 6.36 7.18 8.19
CA LYS A 36 7.75 7.69 8.32
C LYS A 36 8.21 7.90 9.76
N LYS A 37 7.29 8.12 10.70
CA LYS A 37 7.59 8.18 12.14
C LYS A 37 7.55 6.81 12.80
N LEU A 38 6.58 5.99 12.42
CA LEU A 38 6.39 4.65 12.98
C LEU A 38 7.58 3.73 12.72
N LEU A 39 8.03 3.61 11.45
CA LEU A 39 9.06 2.63 11.11
C LEU A 39 10.38 2.87 11.88
N PRO A 40 10.94 4.09 11.95
CA PRO A 40 12.14 4.33 12.76
C PRO A 40 11.88 4.13 14.26
N ALA A 41 10.70 4.50 14.77
CA ALA A 41 10.38 4.30 16.18
C ALA A 41 10.35 2.81 16.58
N THR A 42 9.90 1.94 15.68
CA THR A 42 9.85 0.49 15.92
C THR A 42 11.18 -0.21 15.62
N LEU A 43 11.90 0.20 14.57
CA LEU A 43 12.99 -0.58 13.99
C LEU A 43 14.39 0.05 14.07
N SER A 44 14.54 1.29 14.55
CA SER A 44 15.86 1.97 14.65
C SER A 44 16.91 1.14 15.39
N HIS A 45 16.52 0.51 16.50
CA HIS A 45 17.38 -0.32 17.33
C HIS A 45 17.18 -1.83 17.12
N ALA A 46 16.38 -2.22 16.12
CA ALA A 46 16.12 -3.62 15.83
C ALA A 46 17.34 -4.28 15.18
N VAL A 47 17.69 -5.47 15.66
CA VAL A 47 18.75 -6.31 15.10
C VAL A 47 18.11 -7.59 14.59
N TRP A 48 18.54 -8.06 13.43
CA TRP A 48 18.06 -9.28 12.82
C TRP A 48 18.35 -10.49 13.74
N PRO A 49 17.33 -11.27 14.12
CA PRO A 49 17.54 -12.42 14.98
C PRO A 49 18.02 -13.63 14.16
N HIS A 50 19.17 -14.19 14.54
CA HIS A 50 19.78 -15.34 13.85
C HIS A 50 19.13 -16.69 14.16
N ILE A 51 18.44 -16.82 15.31
CA ILE A 51 17.89 -18.10 15.78
C ILE A 51 16.35 -18.08 15.68
N GLU A 52 15.69 -17.19 16.41
CA GLU A 52 14.22 -17.13 16.49
C GLU A 52 13.66 -15.98 15.65
N ARG A 53 13.02 -16.33 14.53
CA ARG A 53 12.43 -15.36 13.60
C ARG A 53 11.04 -14.87 14.02
N ASP A 54 10.54 -15.27 15.19
CA ASP A 54 9.23 -14.87 15.69
C ASP A 54 9.18 -13.39 16.05
N GLN A 55 10.31 -12.81 16.48
CA GLN A 55 10.42 -11.36 16.68
C GLN A 55 10.18 -10.58 15.37
N VAL A 56 10.67 -11.08 14.23
CA VAL A 56 10.45 -10.44 12.93
C VAL A 56 8.97 -10.49 12.56
N LYS A 57 8.30 -11.63 12.81
CA LYS A 57 6.84 -11.75 12.61
C LYS A 57 6.07 -10.80 13.52
N ALA A 58 6.50 -10.65 14.77
CA ALA A 58 5.89 -9.72 15.72
C ALA A 58 5.99 -8.26 15.23
N TRP A 59 7.16 -7.82 14.77
CA TRP A 59 7.32 -6.48 14.19
C TRP A 59 6.46 -6.28 12.94
N MET A 60 6.45 -7.25 12.02
CA MET A 60 5.61 -7.17 10.81
C MET A 60 4.12 -7.05 11.17
N LYS A 61 3.66 -7.82 12.15
CA LYS A 61 2.28 -7.78 12.64
C LYS A 61 1.96 -6.42 13.29
N GLU A 62 2.80 -5.96 14.22
CA GLU A 62 2.60 -4.68 14.93
C GLU A 62 2.52 -3.51 13.94
N ILE A 63 3.49 -3.41 13.02
CA ILE A 63 3.51 -2.36 12.00
C ILE A 63 2.26 -2.45 11.13
N GLY A 64 1.91 -3.66 10.66
CA GLY A 64 0.75 -3.89 9.82
C GLY A 64 -0.57 -3.45 10.48
N GLU A 65 -0.77 -3.82 11.75
CA GLU A 65 -1.95 -3.47 12.55
C GLU A 65 -2.02 -1.96 12.78
N ARG A 66 -0.95 -1.34 13.27
CA ARG A 66 -0.91 0.11 13.56
C ARG A 66 -1.12 0.98 12.32
N VAL A 67 -0.54 0.60 11.19
CA VAL A 67 -0.76 1.30 9.91
C VAL A 67 -2.22 1.14 9.47
N LYS A 68 -2.78 -0.08 9.53
CA LYS A 68 -4.16 -0.33 9.12
C LYS A 68 -5.17 0.42 10.01
N GLU A 69 -4.96 0.42 11.33
CA GLU A 69 -5.75 1.21 12.28
C GLU A 69 -5.71 2.69 11.91
N ARG A 70 -4.52 3.23 11.65
CA ARG A 70 -4.37 4.62 11.22
C ARG A 70 -5.10 4.93 9.91
N MET A 71 -5.14 3.99 8.96
CA MET A 71 -5.91 4.16 7.72
C MET A 71 -7.42 4.25 8.01
N VAL A 72 -7.93 3.41 8.91
CA VAL A 72 -9.34 3.46 9.34
C VAL A 72 -9.66 4.77 10.07
N GLU A 73 -8.75 5.27 10.89
CA GLU A 73 -8.92 6.58 11.56
C GLU A 73 -8.98 7.75 10.58
N ILE A 74 -8.12 7.75 9.55
CA ILE A 74 -8.09 8.81 8.52
C ILE A 74 -9.40 8.81 7.74
N GLN A 75 -9.89 7.63 7.37
CA GLN A 75 -11.14 7.49 6.63
C GLN A 75 -11.86 6.18 7.03
N PRO A 76 -12.88 6.24 7.88
CA PRO A 76 -13.53 5.03 8.37
C PRO A 76 -14.44 4.32 7.34
N HIS A 77 -14.83 5.01 6.26
CA HIS A 77 -15.80 4.48 5.30
C HIS A 77 -15.35 4.67 3.85
N GLY A 78 -15.93 3.89 2.93
CA GLY A 78 -15.72 4.05 1.49
C GLY A 78 -14.45 3.38 0.94
N PHE A 79 -13.66 2.71 1.78
CA PHE A 79 -12.45 2.00 1.38
C PHE A 79 -12.31 0.65 2.06
N LYS A 80 -11.61 -0.27 1.39
CA LYS A 80 -11.05 -1.50 1.93
C LYS A 80 -9.54 -1.34 2.07
N TYR A 81 -9.00 -1.73 3.22
CA TYR A 81 -7.60 -1.50 3.57
C TYR A 81 -6.78 -2.78 3.60
N MET A 82 -5.62 -2.74 2.95
CA MET A 82 -4.59 -3.79 2.97
C MET A 82 -3.25 -3.16 3.34
N VAL A 83 -2.49 -3.86 4.18
CA VAL A 83 -1.12 -3.48 4.53
C VAL A 83 -0.23 -4.69 4.37
N LEU A 84 0.85 -4.55 3.59
CA LEU A 84 1.87 -5.57 3.39
C LEU A 84 3.16 -5.06 4.01
N VAL A 85 3.65 -5.78 5.02
CA VAL A 85 4.92 -5.49 5.67
C VAL A 85 5.87 -6.64 5.40
N GLN A 86 7.07 -6.34 4.90
CA GLN A 86 8.14 -7.31 4.71
C GLN A 86 9.40 -6.81 5.39
N ILE A 87 9.98 -7.63 6.25
CA ILE A 87 11.27 -7.36 6.91
C ILE A 87 12.25 -8.45 6.51
N THR A 88 13.44 -8.05 6.08
CA THR A 88 14.51 -8.95 5.62
C THR A 88 15.86 -8.50 6.19
N GLU A 89 16.76 -9.46 6.40
CA GLU A 89 18.13 -9.22 6.84
C GLU A 89 18.87 -8.29 5.88
N ASN A 90 19.68 -7.38 6.40
CA ASN A 90 20.59 -6.57 5.61
C ASN A 90 21.98 -7.22 5.60
N LEU A 91 22.34 -7.77 4.45
CA LEU A 91 23.65 -8.36 4.15
C LEU A 91 24.38 -7.55 3.06
N GLY A 92 23.98 -6.28 2.86
CA GLY A 92 24.49 -5.42 1.79
C GLY A 92 23.91 -5.73 0.41
N GLN A 93 22.82 -6.50 0.34
CA GLN A 93 22.14 -6.82 -0.91
C GLN A 93 21.20 -5.70 -1.37
N GLY A 94 21.02 -5.59 -2.69
CA GLY A 94 19.95 -4.79 -3.26
C GLY A 94 18.62 -5.55 -3.26
N GLY A 95 17.55 -4.91 -2.78
CA GLY A 95 16.18 -5.42 -2.83
C GLY A 95 15.29 -4.59 -3.76
N ARG A 96 14.32 -5.24 -4.43
CA ARG A 96 13.29 -4.56 -5.22
C ARG A 96 11.95 -5.26 -5.02
N SER A 97 10.93 -4.49 -4.62
CA SER A 97 9.55 -4.96 -4.51
C SER A 97 8.69 -4.23 -5.53
N HIS A 98 7.79 -4.96 -6.19
CA HIS A 98 6.83 -4.42 -7.16
C HIS A 98 5.45 -4.98 -6.91
N LEU A 99 4.45 -4.15 -7.18
CA LEU A 99 3.06 -4.54 -7.18
C LEU A 99 2.40 -3.97 -8.44
N VAL A 100 1.68 -4.81 -9.17
CA VAL A 100 0.88 -4.43 -10.34
C VAL A 100 -0.57 -4.69 -10.00
N SER A 101 -1.44 -3.75 -10.32
CA SER A 101 -2.88 -3.85 -10.05
C SER A 101 -3.67 -3.06 -11.09
N HIS A 102 -4.93 -3.44 -11.25
CA HIS A 102 -5.89 -2.68 -12.05
C HIS A 102 -6.61 -1.72 -11.11
N TRP A 103 -6.13 -0.49 -11.06
CA TRP A 103 -6.65 0.56 -10.17
C TRP A 103 -7.85 1.26 -10.80
N GLU A 104 -8.82 1.62 -9.96
CA GLU A 104 -9.82 2.63 -10.31
C GLU A 104 -9.41 4.01 -9.80
N ASP A 105 -10.07 5.06 -10.31
CA ASP A 105 -9.86 6.42 -9.82
C ASP A 105 -10.01 6.48 -8.29
N GLY A 106 -9.10 7.13 -7.58
CA GLY A 106 -9.20 7.29 -6.12
C GLY A 106 -8.73 6.09 -5.28
N ASP A 107 -8.34 4.97 -5.88
CA ASP A 107 -7.52 3.99 -5.19
C ASP A 107 -6.15 4.60 -4.84
N VAL A 108 -5.59 4.17 -3.72
CA VAL A 108 -4.32 4.69 -3.20
C VAL A 108 -3.36 3.54 -2.90
N CYS A 109 -2.09 3.73 -3.27
CA CYS A 109 -0.98 2.88 -2.88
C CYS A 109 0.17 3.75 -2.33
N LEU A 110 0.52 3.55 -1.07
CA LEU A 110 1.66 4.17 -0.40
C LEU A 110 2.71 3.10 -0.15
N ASN A 111 3.95 3.37 -0.54
CA ASN A 111 5.11 2.51 -0.26
C ASN A 111 6.14 3.29 0.54
N GLU A 112 6.51 2.79 1.71
CA GLU A 112 7.57 3.36 2.54
C GLU A 112 8.63 2.31 2.85
N LEU A 113 9.89 2.77 2.87
CA LEU A 113 11.07 1.96 3.12
C LEU A 113 11.76 2.48 4.38
N PHE A 114 12.16 1.55 5.24
CA PHE A 114 13.08 1.79 6.34
C PHE A 114 14.23 0.79 6.25
N PHE A 115 15.43 1.19 6.65
CA PHE A 115 16.54 0.27 6.83
C PHE A 115 17.50 0.75 7.92
N ASN A 116 18.22 -0.19 8.50
CA ASN A 116 19.37 0.05 9.35
C ASN A 116 20.49 -0.94 8.95
N ASP A 117 21.55 -1.03 9.74
CA ASP A 117 22.70 -1.88 9.44
C ASP A 117 22.38 -3.38 9.42
N SER A 118 21.28 -3.81 10.05
CA SER A 118 20.96 -5.22 10.26
C SER A 118 19.75 -5.71 9.47
N LEU A 119 18.82 -4.83 9.10
CA LEU A 119 17.60 -5.20 8.37
C LEU A 119 17.07 -4.05 7.51
N PHE A 120 16.19 -4.39 6.58
CA PHE A 120 15.31 -3.45 5.89
C PHE A 120 13.86 -3.89 5.98
N CYS A 121 12.96 -2.90 5.96
CA CYS A 121 11.53 -3.05 6.07
C CYS A 121 10.84 -2.29 4.93
N THR A 122 10.02 -2.97 4.15
CA THR A 122 9.08 -2.34 3.22
C THR A 122 7.67 -2.40 3.81
N CYS A 123 6.99 -1.26 3.86
CA CYS A 123 5.60 -1.15 4.26
C CYS A 123 4.77 -0.58 3.10
N THR A 124 3.92 -1.42 2.52
CA THR A 124 2.99 -1.06 1.44
C THR A 124 1.58 -0.98 2.00
N ALA A 125 0.99 0.21 2.00
CA ALA A 125 -0.38 0.44 2.44
C ALA A 125 -1.26 0.75 1.22
N ILE A 126 -2.40 0.07 1.12
CA ILE A 126 -3.32 0.14 -0.02
C ILE A 126 -4.72 0.44 0.48
N ALA A 127 -5.33 1.49 -0.06
CA ALA A 127 -6.75 1.80 0.12
C ALA A 127 -7.44 1.59 -1.24
N VAL A 128 -8.28 0.56 -1.32
CA VAL A 128 -9.11 0.29 -2.50
C VAL A 128 -10.50 0.83 -2.23
N ARG A 129 -11.02 1.68 -3.11
CA ARG A 129 -12.36 2.23 -2.95
C ARG A 129 -13.39 1.10 -2.94
N ALA A 130 -14.26 1.10 -1.93
CA ALA A 130 -15.38 0.19 -1.88
C ALA A 130 -16.49 0.69 -2.82
N SER A 131 -16.97 -0.21 -3.69
CA SER A 131 -18.09 0.01 -4.61
C SER A 131 -19.41 0.21 -3.88
#